data_AF-A0AA39DR96-F1
#
_entry.id   AF-A0AA39DR96-F1
#
_cell.length_a   1.000
_cell.length_b   1.000
_cell.length_c   1.000
_cell.angle_alpha   90.00
_cell.angle_beta   90.00
_cell.angle_gamma   90.00
#
_symmetry.space_group_name_H-M   'P 1'
#
loop_
_entity.id
_entity.type
_entity.pdbx_description
1 polymer ?
#
loop_
_entity_poly.entity_id
_entity_poly.type
_entity_poly.pdbx_seq_one_letter_code
_entity_poly.pdbx_strand_id
1 'polypeptide(L)'
;MANSYLNSRGSIEMEKTGGDYFEDLVSRSLFQDFRRDDEGNIISCKMHDIVHDLAQYLTKNECFIVEIDDEKEVRMASSFQKARHATLISARRVGFPSTIHNLKYLHTLFVARVVNLNTTAQPPPNLFKHLVCIFNSF
;
A
#
# COMPACT_ATOMS: atom_id res chain seq x y z
N MET A 1 -7.10 -9.92 -1.72
CA MET A 1 -6.12 -10.29 -0.68
C MET A 1 -6.31 -9.36 0.51
N ALA A 2 -6.39 -9.89 1.73
CA ALA A 2 -6.79 -9.11 2.91
C ALA A 2 -5.71 -8.97 3.99
N ASN A 3 -4.42 -8.96 3.63
CA ASN A 3 -3.26 -8.81 4.55
C ASN A 3 -3.38 -9.64 5.85
N SER A 4 -3.99 -10.83 5.77
CA SER A 4 -4.34 -11.71 6.89
C SER A 4 -5.32 -11.16 7.94
N TYR A 5 -6.00 -10.05 7.68
CA TYR A 5 -7.06 -9.49 8.53
C TYR A 5 -8.37 -10.28 8.46
N LEU A 6 -8.62 -10.97 7.33
CA LEU A 6 -9.79 -11.84 7.19
C LEU A 6 -9.40 -13.27 7.56
N ASN A 7 -10.07 -13.81 8.57
CA ASN A 7 -9.86 -15.19 9.04
C ASN A 7 -10.80 -16.17 8.32
N SER A 8 -10.79 -16.19 6.98
CA SER A 8 -11.54 -17.17 6.18
C SER A 8 -10.61 -17.96 5.27
N ARG A 9 -11.00 -19.21 4.97
CA ARG A 9 -10.15 -20.19 4.26
C ARG A 9 -10.40 -20.26 2.77
N GLY A 10 -11.54 -19.75 2.28
CA GLY A 10 -11.91 -19.74 0.85
C GLY A 10 -11.97 -18.34 0.23
N SER A 11 -11.70 -18.22 -1.06
CA SER A 11 -11.77 -16.93 -1.79
C SER A 11 -13.17 -16.31 -1.77
N ILE A 12 -14.21 -17.12 -1.99
CA ILE A 12 -15.62 -16.70 -1.95
C ILE A 12 -15.99 -16.22 -0.54
N GLU A 13 -15.52 -16.93 0.49
CA GLU A 13 -15.75 -16.53 1.89
C GLU A 13 -14.98 -15.25 2.26
N MET A 14 -13.80 -15.03 1.67
CA MET A 14 -13.02 -13.80 1.84
C MET A 14 -13.73 -12.60 1.21
N GLU A 15 -14.29 -12.74 0.01
CA GLU A 15 -15.02 -11.66 -0.65
C GLU A 15 -16.29 -11.30 0.12
N LYS A 16 -17.07 -12.30 0.54
CA LYS A 16 -18.27 -12.05 1.34
C LYS A 16 -17.95 -11.40 2.68
N THR A 17 -17.03 -11.98 3.45
CA THR A 17 -16.60 -11.41 4.74
C THR A 17 -16.01 -10.00 4.56
N GLY A 18 -15.23 -9.79 3.51
CA GLY A 18 -14.68 -8.48 3.16
C GLY A 18 -15.78 -7.46 2.83
N GLY A 19 -16.83 -7.89 2.12
CA GLY A 19 -18.02 -7.10 1.83
C GLY A 19 -18.78 -6.72 3.10
N ASP A 20 -19.00 -7.66 4.02
CA ASP A 20 -19.67 -7.39 5.30
C ASP A 20 -18.92 -6.33 6.12
N TYR A 21 -17.58 -6.44 6.21
CA TYR A 21 -16.76 -5.41 6.84
C TYR A 21 -16.80 -4.07 6.10
N PHE A 22 -16.85 -4.09 4.77
CA PHE A 22 -16.94 -2.87 3.98
C PHE A 22 -18.25 -2.12 4.25
N GLU A 23 -19.38 -2.82 4.27
CA GLU A 23 -20.69 -2.25 4.63
C GLU A 23 -20.68 -1.67 6.05
N ASP A 24 -20.04 -2.34 7.00
CA ASP A 24 -19.85 -1.81 8.36
C ASP A 24 -19.07 -0.48 8.37
N LEU A 25 -18.02 -0.35 7.56
CA LEU A 25 -17.25 0.90 7.46
C LEU A 25 -18.05 2.02 6.77
N VAL A 26 -18.86 1.66 5.77
CA VAL A 26 -19.77 2.59 5.09
C VAL A 26 -20.84 3.10 6.05
N SER A 27 -21.46 2.22 6.84
CA SER A 27 -22.48 2.61 7.83
C SER A 27 -21.94 3.56 8.91
N ARG A 28 -20.64 3.47 9.20
CA ARG A 28 -19.91 4.37 10.11
C ARG A 28 -19.48 5.69 9.48
N SER A 29 -19.89 5.94 8.22
CA SER A 29 -19.55 7.17 7.47
C SER A 29 -18.05 7.40 7.30
N LEU A 30 -17.25 6.32 7.22
CA LEU A 30 -15.81 6.43 7.00
C LEU A 30 -15.45 6.75 5.55
N PHE A 31 -16.40 6.52 4.64
CA PHE A 31 -16.27 6.71 3.21
C PHE A 31 -17.36 7.66 2.68
N GLN A 32 -17.04 8.34 1.57
CA GLN A 32 -17.88 9.28 0.85
C GLN A 32 -17.72 9.10 -0.67
N ASP A 33 -18.42 9.89 -1.48
CA ASP A 33 -18.32 9.89 -2.95
C ASP A 33 -18.50 8.51 -3.59
N PHE A 34 -19.58 7.80 -3.22
CA PHE A 34 -19.88 6.49 -3.78
C PHE A 34 -20.26 6.58 -5.26
N ARG A 35 -19.55 5.84 -6.10
CA ARG A 35 -19.98 5.54 -7.46
C ARG A 35 -20.59 4.16 -7.50
N ARG A 36 -21.71 4.03 -8.20
CA ARG A 36 -22.43 2.77 -8.36
C ARG A 36 -22.54 2.42 -9.83
N ASP A 37 -22.57 1.13 -10.12
CA ASP A 37 -22.92 0.63 -11.45
C ASP A 37 -24.45 0.66 -11.68
N ASP A 38 -24.89 0.20 -12.85
CA ASP A 38 -26.30 0.14 -13.23
C ASP A 38 -27.13 -0.82 -12.36
N GLU A 39 -26.46 -1.73 -11.66
CA GLU A 39 -27.05 -2.72 -10.75
C GLU A 39 -27.12 -2.18 -9.30
N GLY A 40 -26.56 -0.99 -9.05
CA GLY A 40 -26.55 -0.33 -7.74
C GLY A 40 -25.41 -0.74 -6.83
N ASN A 41 -24.47 -1.57 -7.30
CA ASN A 41 -23.30 -2.01 -6.53
C ASN A 41 -22.28 -0.87 -6.44
N ILE A 42 -21.64 -0.70 -5.28
CA ILE A 42 -20.59 0.31 -5.11
C ILE A 42 -19.33 -0.16 -5.84
N ILE A 43 -18.95 0.56 -6.89
CA ILE A 43 -17.74 0.28 -7.69
C ILE A 43 -16.53 1.12 -7.26
N SER A 44 -16.76 2.25 -6.58
CA SER A 44 -15.69 3.05 -5.98
C SER A 44 -16.23 3.96 -4.87
N CYS A 45 -15.38 4.26 -3.90
CA CYS A 45 -15.64 5.27 -2.87
C CYS A 45 -14.34 6.03 -2.55
N LYS A 46 -14.45 7.14 -1.82
CA LYS A 46 -13.32 7.88 -1.27
C LYS A 46 -13.34 7.83 0.24
N MET A 47 -12.17 7.77 0.88
CA MET A 47 -12.06 7.96 2.32
C MET A 47 -12.37 9.42 2.66
N HIS A 48 -13.07 9.65 3.77
CA HIS A 48 -13.33 11.00 4.25
C HIS A 48 -12.02 11.67 4.71
N ASP A 49 -11.82 12.96 4.42
CA ASP A 49 -10.55 13.68 4.70
C ASP A 49 -10.13 13.56 6.18
N ILE A 50 -11.06 13.71 7.13
CA ILE A 50 -10.80 13.51 8.57
C ILE A 50 -10.31 12.09 8.89
N VAL A 51 -10.92 11.06 8.29
CA VAL A 51 -10.53 9.67 8.51
C VAL A 51 -9.16 9.40 7.90
N HIS A 52 -8.90 10.00 6.74
CA HIS A 52 -7.62 9.96 6.08
C HIS A 52 -6.52 10.61 6.95
N ASP A 53 -6.76 11.79 7.50
CA ASP A 53 -5.81 12.49 8.37
C ASP A 53 -5.54 11.70 9.65
N LEU A 54 -6.58 11.09 10.23
CA LEU A 54 -6.44 10.20 11.38
C LEU A 54 -5.60 8.97 11.04
N ALA A 55 -5.86 8.33 9.90
CA ALA A 55 -5.09 7.18 9.44
C ALA A 55 -3.62 7.54 9.27
N GLN A 56 -3.32 8.67 8.59
CA GLN A 56 -1.95 9.17 8.45
C GLN A 56 -1.28 9.43 9.79
N TYR A 57 -1.99 10.04 10.73
CA TYR A 57 -1.46 10.32 12.07
C TYR A 57 -1.08 9.04 12.83
N LEU A 58 -1.91 8.00 12.75
CA LEU A 58 -1.66 6.71 13.39
C LEU A 58 -0.51 5.95 12.71
N THR A 59 -0.43 6.01 11.38
CA THR A 59 0.54 5.22 10.60
C THR A 59 1.84 5.94 10.30
N LYS A 60 2.03 7.20 10.75
CA LYS A 60 3.20 8.05 10.45
C LYS A 60 4.58 7.42 10.69
N ASN A 61 4.65 6.41 11.57
CA ASN A 61 5.90 5.73 11.92
C ASN A 61 6.01 4.32 11.31
N GLU A 62 4.96 3.84 10.65
CA GLU A 62 4.85 2.45 10.16
C GLU A 62 4.61 2.37 8.65
N CYS A 63 3.94 3.36 8.04
CA CYS A 63 3.65 3.45 6.61
C CYS A 63 4.42 4.60 5.97
N PHE A 64 5.11 4.33 4.86
CA PHE A 64 5.93 5.33 4.17
C PHE A 64 5.68 5.33 2.67
N ILE A 65 5.68 6.52 2.07
CA ILE A 65 5.71 6.70 0.62
C ILE A 65 7.12 7.14 0.25
N VAL A 66 7.73 6.44 -0.69
CA VAL A 66 9.05 6.75 -1.24
C VAL A 66 8.85 7.17 -2.69
N GLU A 67 9.04 8.46 -2.94
CA GLU A 67 9.06 9.03 -4.28
C GLU A 67 10.50 9.04 -4.80
N ILE A 68 10.70 8.49 -6.00
CA ILE A 68 12.01 8.44 -6.66
C ILE A 68 11.97 9.40 -7.86
N ASP A 69 12.62 10.55 -7.71
CA ASP A 69 12.88 11.53 -8.78
C ASP A 69 14.39 11.82 -8.86
N ASP A 70 14.86 12.13 -10.08
CA ASP A 70 16.24 11.99 -10.57
C ASP A 70 17.34 12.61 -9.67
N GLU A 71 17.04 13.54 -8.76
CA GLU A 71 18.08 14.31 -8.06
C GLU A 71 17.78 14.63 -6.59
N LYS A 72 16.64 14.18 -6.06
CA LYS A 72 16.31 14.30 -4.65
C LYS A 72 15.69 13.00 -4.21
N GLU A 73 16.49 12.15 -3.57
CA GLU A 73 15.96 11.21 -2.60
C GLU A 73 15.23 12.07 -1.56
N VAL A 74 13.91 12.25 -1.74
CA VAL A 74 13.12 13.15 -0.89
C VAL A 74 13.08 12.51 0.49
N ARG A 75 14.03 13.00 1.29
CA ARG A 75 14.25 12.85 2.71
C ARG A 75 13.07 12.23 3.45
N MET A 76 13.27 11.01 3.94
CA MET A 76 12.75 10.59 5.25
C MET A 76 13.61 9.47 5.87
N ALA A 77 14.93 9.53 5.66
CA ALA A 77 15.88 8.46 6.00
C ALA A 77 15.95 8.09 7.50
N SER A 78 15.57 8.99 8.41
CA SER A 78 15.68 8.75 9.85
C SER A 78 14.60 7.84 10.45
N SER A 79 13.47 7.65 9.76
CA SER A 79 12.26 7.00 10.34
C SER A 79 12.00 5.57 9.83
N PHE A 80 12.74 5.12 8.81
CA PHE A 80 12.49 3.84 8.13
C PHE A 80 12.79 2.58 8.96
N GLN A 81 13.48 2.70 10.10
CA GLN A 81 13.77 1.54 10.95
C GLN A 81 12.50 0.88 11.52
N LYS A 82 11.37 1.60 11.58
CA LYS A 82 10.07 1.07 12.07
C LYS A 82 9.06 0.81 10.93
N ALA A 83 9.46 1.01 9.68
CA ALA A 83 8.58 0.83 8.53
C ALA A 83 8.12 -0.62 8.40
N ARG A 84 6.80 -0.80 8.36
CA ARG A 84 6.11 -2.08 8.08
C ARG A 84 5.45 -2.06 6.70
N HIS A 85 5.09 -0.89 6.18
CA HIS A 85 4.48 -0.77 4.87
C HIS A 85 5.16 0.35 4.08
N ALA A 86 5.50 0.09 2.83
CA ALA A 86 6.13 1.05 1.95
C ALA A 86 5.44 1.07 0.59
N THR A 87 5.21 2.27 0.06
CA THR A 87 4.77 2.48 -1.32
C THR A 87 5.89 3.13 -2.10
N LEU A 88 6.35 2.49 -3.16
CA LEU A 88 7.30 3.04 -4.10
C LEU A 88 6.54 3.69 -5.26
N ILE A 89 6.79 4.99 -5.45
CA ILE A 89 6.29 5.74 -6.60
C ILE A 89 7.51 6.15 -7.41
N SER A 90 7.66 5.52 -8.57
CA SER A 90 8.75 5.84 -9.50
C SER A 90 8.22 6.70 -10.63
N ALA A 91 8.79 7.90 -10.81
CA ALA A 91 8.45 8.75 -11.94
C ALA A 91 9.13 8.30 -13.25
N ARG A 92 10.27 7.61 -13.16
CA ARG A 92 11.13 7.17 -14.29
C ARG A 92 11.68 5.75 -14.10
N ARG A 93 12.41 5.23 -15.10
CA ARG A 93 13.14 3.95 -15.01
C ARG A 93 14.37 4.09 -14.12
N VAL A 94 14.18 3.97 -12.83
CA VAL A 94 15.26 3.98 -11.84
C VAL A 94 15.27 2.68 -11.06
N GLY A 95 16.46 2.25 -10.67
CA GLY A 95 16.65 1.09 -9.80
C GLY A 95 16.11 1.35 -8.39
N PHE A 96 16.11 0.31 -7.55
CA PHE A 96 15.73 0.47 -6.16
C PHE A 96 16.67 1.46 -5.44
N PRO A 97 16.13 2.42 -4.66
CA PRO A 97 16.95 3.36 -3.92
C PRO A 97 17.70 2.63 -2.81
N SER A 98 18.93 3.06 -2.52
CA SER A 98 19.78 2.45 -1.48
C SER A 98 19.17 2.54 -0.07
N THR A 99 18.21 3.44 0.17
CA THR A 99 17.42 3.54 1.40
C THR A 99 16.60 2.28 1.70
N ILE A 100 16.19 1.54 0.66
CA ILE A 100 15.35 0.36 0.81
C ILE A 100 16.08 -0.77 1.57
N HIS A 101 17.42 -0.75 1.57
CA HIS A 101 18.26 -1.68 2.34
C HIS A 101 18.04 -1.59 3.86
N ASN A 102 17.51 -0.47 4.35
CA ASN A 102 17.30 -0.22 5.78
C ASN A 102 15.93 -0.70 6.30
N LEU A 103 15.03 -1.17 5.42
CA LEU A 103 13.68 -1.61 5.76
C LEU A 103 13.65 -3.05 6.29
N LYS A 104 14.15 -3.26 7.52
CA LYS A 104 14.31 -4.60 8.10
C LYS A 104 12.99 -5.28 8.48
N TYR A 105 11.92 -4.53 8.72
CA TYR A 105 10.63 -5.03 9.24
C TYR A 105 9.47 -4.86 8.24
N LEU A 106 9.79 -4.73 6.94
CA LEU A 106 8.81 -4.46 5.92
C LEU A 106 7.90 -5.69 5.69
N HIS A 107 6.61 -5.53 5.95
CA HIS A 107 5.57 -6.52 5.68
C HIS A 107 4.91 -6.33 4.31
N THR A 108 4.77 -5.09 3.82
CA THR A 108 4.10 -4.82 2.53
C THR A 108 4.88 -3.82 1.72
N LEU A 109 5.06 -4.13 0.43
CA LEU A 109 5.66 -3.25 -0.57
C LEU A 109 4.68 -3.10 -1.74
N PHE A 110 4.16 -1.89 -1.91
CA PHE A 110 3.31 -1.53 -3.04
C PHE A 110 4.13 -0.75 -4.06
N VAL A 111 4.04 -1.09 -5.34
CA VAL A 111 4.75 -0.38 -6.41
C VAL A 111 3.72 0.20 -7.38
N ALA A 112 3.53 1.52 -7.30
CA ALA A 112 2.41 2.21 -7.95
C ALA A 112 2.65 2.57 -9.43
N ARG A 113 3.91 2.57 -9.89
CA ARG A 113 4.26 2.95 -11.26
C ARG A 113 5.55 2.25 -11.71
N VAL A 114 5.43 1.26 -12.60
CA VAL A 114 6.56 0.54 -13.22
C VAL A 114 6.48 0.68 -14.73
N VAL A 115 7.04 1.74 -15.29
CA VAL A 115 7.24 1.81 -16.75
C VAL A 115 8.52 1.05 -17.10
N ASN A 116 8.42 -0.28 -17.20
CA ASN A 116 9.48 -1.23 -17.61
C ASN A 116 10.77 -1.19 -16.75
N LEU A 117 10.93 -2.18 -15.87
CA LEU A 117 12.21 -2.50 -15.24
C LEU A 117 13.17 -3.07 -16.31
N ASN A 118 14.05 -2.25 -16.86
CA ASN A 118 15.28 -2.76 -17.44
C ASN A 118 16.25 -2.98 -16.28
N THR A 119 16.08 -4.08 -15.56
CA THR A 119 16.73 -4.37 -14.29
C THR A 119 18.22 -4.62 -14.48
N THR A 120 19.07 -3.62 -14.23
CA THR A 120 20.49 -3.84 -13.89
C THR A 120 20.76 -3.74 -12.39
N ALA A 121 19.84 -3.18 -11.60
CA ALA A 121 19.91 -3.15 -10.15
C ALA A 121 19.02 -4.24 -9.54
N GLN A 122 19.63 -5.31 -9.03
CA GLN A 122 18.94 -6.36 -8.29
C GLN A 122 18.28 -5.79 -7.02
N PRO A 123 17.03 -6.18 -6.70
CA PRO A 123 16.44 -5.85 -5.40
C PRO A 123 17.31 -6.45 -4.28
N PRO A 124 17.39 -5.79 -3.11
CA PRO A 124 18.16 -6.30 -1.99
C PRO A 124 17.73 -7.72 -1.62
N PRO A 125 18.68 -8.65 -1.38
CA PRO A 125 18.36 -10.04 -1.06
C PRO A 125 17.54 -10.21 0.24
N ASN A 126 17.59 -9.23 1.14
CA ASN A 126 16.84 -9.25 2.40
C ASN A 126 15.48 -8.56 2.33
N LEU A 127 15.16 -7.85 1.24
CA LEU A 127 13.93 -7.08 1.13
C LEU A 127 12.68 -7.97 1.24
N PHE A 128 12.77 -9.19 0.69
CA PHE A 128 11.65 -10.11 0.61
C PHE A 128 11.49 -11.03 1.82
N LYS A 129 12.37 -10.96 2.82
CA LYS A 129 12.37 -11.92 3.95
C LYS A 129 11.13 -11.81 4.83
N HIS A 130 10.56 -10.60 4.96
CA HIS A 130 9.39 -10.32 5.80
C HIS A 130 8.17 -9.87 4.99
N LEU A 131 8.27 -9.86 3.67
CA LEU A 131 7.21 -9.42 2.77
C LEU A 131 6.07 -10.45 2.75
N VAL A 132 4.89 -10.02 3.19
CA VAL A 132 3.65 -10.79 3.16
C VAL A 132 2.94 -10.62 1.82
N CYS A 133 3.04 -9.43 1.19
CA CYS A 133 2.41 -9.15 -0.10
C CYS A 133 3.25 -8.18 -0.95
N ILE A 134 3.38 -8.48 -2.25
CA ILE A 134 3.90 -7.57 -3.29
C ILE A 134 2.76 -7.30 -4.27
N PHE A 135 2.47 -6.03 -4.50
CA PHE A 135 1.46 -5.61 -5.47
C PHE A 135 2.13 -4.77 -6.56
N ASN A 136 2.01 -5.23 -7.82
CA ASN A 136 2.32 -4.44 -9.01
C ASN A 136 1.01 -3.98 -9.63
N SER A 137 0.85 -2.67 -9.84
CA SER A 137 -0.18 -2.16 -10.74
C SER A 137 0.31 -2.35 -12.18
N PHE A 138 -0.41 -3.16 -12.97
CA PHE A 138 -0.19 -3.35 -14.42
C PHE A 138 -0.73 -2.16 -15.21
#